data_AF-L8GN48-F1
#
_entry.id   AF-L8GN48-F1
#
_cell.length_a   1.000
_cell.length_b   1.000
_cell.length_c   1.000
_cell.angle_alpha   90.00
_cell.angle_beta   90.00
_cell.angle_gamma   90.00
#
_symmetry.space_group_name_H-M   'P 1'
#
loop_
_entity.id
_entity.type
_entity.pdbx_description
1 polymer ?
#
loop_
_entity_poly.entity_id
_entity_poly.type
_entity_poly.pdbx_seq_one_letter_code
_entity_poly.pdbx_strand_id
1 'polypeptide(L)'
;MGGFDWKRTGRLMAYGFLASGPMMHGWYKALDAAIPSASFKASIVKLCLDQSIAAPTLIASFFVVVGAMEGKSRAELEEKMRRDYLATMKVNWSVWPLISFINFRFIPPAQRVLYVSCVSVLWNAYLSWVNAR
;
A
#
# COMPACT_ATOMS: atom_id res chain seq x y z
N MET A 1 3.80 -21.63 -20.11
CA MET A 1 4.50 -20.33 -19.98
C MET A 1 3.45 -19.25 -19.90
N GLY A 2 3.19 -18.71 -18.70
CA GLY A 2 2.18 -17.67 -18.52
C GLY A 2 2.62 -16.38 -19.21
N GLY A 3 1.91 -15.99 -20.27
CA GLY A 3 2.16 -14.73 -20.96
C GLY A 3 1.96 -13.54 -20.02
N PHE A 4 2.71 -12.46 -20.27
CA PHE A 4 2.62 -11.22 -19.50
C PHE A 4 1.19 -10.66 -19.56
N ASP A 5 0.49 -10.60 -18.42
CA ASP A 5 -0.88 -10.09 -18.35
C ASP A 5 -0.89 -8.55 -18.34
N TRP A 6 -0.91 -7.98 -19.55
CA TRP A 6 -0.98 -6.55 -19.79
C TRP A 6 -2.22 -5.89 -19.17
N LYS A 7 -3.35 -6.61 -19.11
CA LYS A 7 -4.60 -6.06 -18.56
C LYS A 7 -4.50 -5.95 -17.05
N ARG A 8 -4.01 -6.98 -16.36
CA ARG A 8 -3.74 -6.95 -14.92
C ARG A 8 -2.72 -5.88 -14.57
N THR A 9 -1.62 -5.81 -15.33
CA THR A 9 -0.57 -4.81 -15.12
C THR A 9 -1.12 -3.39 -15.28
N GLY A 10 -1.91 -3.13 -16.33
CA GLY A 10 -2.57 -1.85 -16.56
C GLY A 10 -3.52 -1.45 -15.43
N ARG A 11 -4.33 -2.39 -14.89
CA ARG A 11 -5.20 -2.12 -13.74
C ARG A 11 -4.42 -1.74 -12.48
N LEU A 12 -3.34 -2.48 -12.18
CA LEU A 12 -2.50 -2.21 -11.02
C LEU A 12 -1.79 -0.86 -11.14
N MET A 13 -1.29 -0.52 -12.33
CA MET A 13 -0.70 0.79 -12.61
C MET A 13 -1.73 1.92 -12.45
N ALA A 14 -2.93 1.75 -13.01
CA ALA A 14 -4.01 2.73 -12.89
C ALA A 14 -4.43 2.95 -11.43
N TYR A 15 -4.61 1.88 -10.66
CA TYR A 15 -4.86 1.99 -9.22
C TYR A 15 -3.72 2.71 -8.49
N GLY A 16 -2.47 2.31 -8.80
CA GLY A 16 -1.26 2.92 -8.26
C GLY A 16 -1.26 4.44 -8.43
N PHE A 17 -1.43 4.89 -9.67
CA PHE A 17 -1.32 6.28 -10.06
C PHE A 17 -2.55 7.11 -9.67
N LEU A 18 -3.76 6.61 -9.92
CA LEU A 18 -4.99 7.40 -9.81
C LEU A 18 -5.66 7.33 -8.43
N ALA A 19 -5.44 6.25 -7.68
CA ALA A 19 -6.06 6.06 -6.37
C ALA A 19 -5.03 6.09 -5.24
N SER A 20 -4.07 5.15 -5.26
CA SER A 20 -3.15 4.98 -4.14
C SER A 20 -2.22 6.18 -3.95
N GLY A 21 -1.73 6.78 -5.04
CA GLY A 21 -0.83 7.93 -5.02
C GLY A 21 -1.45 9.15 -4.32
N PRO A 22 -2.62 9.64 -4.77
CA PRO A 22 -3.33 10.74 -4.10
C PRO A 22 -3.68 10.43 -2.63
N MET A 23 -4.12 9.20 -2.35
CA MET A 23 -4.44 8.78 -0.97
C MET A 23 -3.21 8.85 -0.06
N MET A 24 -2.07 8.30 -0.49
CA MET A 24 -0.83 8.34 0.30
C MET A 24 -0.28 9.77 0.43
N HIS A 25 -0.35 10.58 -0.62
CA HIS A 25 0.11 11.96 -0.58
C HIS A 25 -0.71 12.79 0.42
N GLY A 26 -2.03 12.66 0.39
CA GLY A 26 -2.92 13.30 1.36
C GLY A 26 -2.66 12.81 2.79
N TRP A 27 -2.49 11.50 2.97
CA TRP A 27 -2.21 10.89 4.27
C TRP A 27 -0.91 11.39 4.90
N TYR A 28 0.19 11.39 4.15
CA TYR A 28 1.48 11.87 4.67
C TYR A 28 1.47 13.36 4.98
N LYS A 29 0.80 14.17 4.14
CA LYS A 29 0.62 15.60 4.43
C LYS A 29 -0.18 15.82 5.71
N ALA A 30 -1.25 15.06 5.94
CA ALA A 30 -2.04 15.13 7.16
C ALA A 30 -1.25 14.70 8.40
N LEU A 31 -0.49 13.59 8.31
CA LEU A 31 0.36 13.11 9.41
C LEU A 31 1.47 14.10 9.77
N ASP A 32 2.08 14.76 8.79
CA ASP A 32 3.12 15.76 9.04
C ASP A 32 2.55 17.06 9.61
N ALA A 33 1.35 17.45 9.21
CA ALA A 33 0.65 18.59 9.80
C ALA A 33 0.27 18.31 11.26
N ALA A 34 -0.23 17.10 11.55
CA ALA A 34 -0.63 16.70 12.91
C ALA A 34 0.56 16.42 13.83
N ILE A 35 1.66 15.90 13.29
CA ILE A 35 2.85 15.52 14.05
C ILE A 35 4.09 16.10 13.34
N PRO A 36 4.41 17.40 13.52
CA PRO A 36 5.52 18.07 12.85
C PRO A 36 6.88 17.75 13.52
N SER A 37 7.17 16.48 13.74
CA SER A 37 8.42 16.00 14.33
C SER A 37 8.89 14.71 13.65
N ALA A 38 10.21 14.57 13.57
CA ALA A 38 10.91 13.35 13.15
C ALA A 38 11.69 12.70 14.31
N SER A 39 11.35 13.04 15.56
CA SER A 39 11.89 12.35 16.74
C SER A 39 11.51 10.87 16.71
N PHE A 40 12.31 10.02 17.38
CA PHE A 40 12.03 8.58 17.44
C PHE A 40 10.58 8.30 17.90
N LYS A 41 10.13 8.96 18.97
CA LYS A 41 8.75 8.83 19.48
C LYS A 41 7.72 9.25 18.43
N ALA A 42 7.93 10.37 17.74
CA ALA A 42 7.02 10.83 16.68
C ALA A 42 6.97 9.86 15.51
N SER A 43 8.10 9.28 15.09
CA SER A 43 8.15 8.28 14.03
C SER A 43 7.42 6.99 14.40
N ILE A 44 7.50 6.54 15.66
CA ILE A 44 6.72 5.39 16.15
C ILE A 44 5.22 5.69 16.15
N VAL A 45 4.80 6.89 16.57
CA VAL A 45 3.37 7.28 16.54
C VAL A 45 2.86 7.32 15.10
N LYS A 46 3.59 7.95 14.18
CA LYS A 46 3.25 7.99 12.75
C LYS A 46 3.15 6.58 12.16
N LEU A 47 4.11 5.71 12.49
CA LEU A 47 4.08 4.30 12.11
C LEU A 47 2.81 3.60 12.61
N CYS A 48 2.47 3.73 13.89
CA CYS A 48 1.27 3.10 14.44
C CYS A 48 -0.01 3.59 13.75
N LEU A 49 -0.11 4.90 13.47
CA LEU A 49 -1.24 5.48 12.74
C LEU A 49 -1.29 4.96 11.29
N ASP A 50 -0.14 4.88 10.63
CA ASP A 50 -0.02 4.39 9.26
C ASP A 50 -0.48 2.93 9.15
N GLN A 51 -0.04 2.06 10.06
CA GLN A 51 -0.37 0.63 10.03
C GLN A 51 -1.79 0.31 10.52
N SER A 52 -2.37 1.17 11.37
CA SER A 52 -3.72 0.96 11.91
C SER A 52 -4.83 1.62 11.08
N ILE A 53 -4.52 2.68 10.32
CA ILE A 53 -5.53 3.45 9.56
C ILE A 53 -5.23 3.38 8.07
N ALA A 54 -4.06 3.84 7.63
CA ALA A 54 -3.77 3.93 6.20
C ALA A 54 -3.64 2.55 5.54
N ALA A 55 -2.90 1.62 6.15
CA ALA A 55 -2.73 0.27 5.61
C ALA A 55 -4.08 -0.46 5.38
N PRO A 56 -4.98 -0.58 6.37
CA PRO A 56 -6.28 -1.22 6.15
C PRO A 56 -7.15 -0.45 5.16
N THR A 57 -7.16 0.89 5.19
CA THR A 57 -7.93 1.70 4.22
C THR A 57 -7.43 1.51 2.79
N LEU A 58 -6.12 1.53 2.60
CA LEU A 58 -5.48 1.37 1.29
C LEU A 58 -5.73 -0.04 0.75
N ILE A 59 -5.52 -1.08 1.57
CA ILE A 59 -5.77 -2.47 1.16
C ILE A 59 -7.25 -2.68 0.84
N ALA A 60 -8.19 -2.17 1.64
CA ALA A 60 -9.61 -2.27 1.33
C ALA A 60 -9.95 -1.57 0.00
N SER A 61 -9.42 -0.36 -0.21
CA SER A 61 -9.60 0.37 -1.47
C SER A 61 -9.04 -0.39 -2.68
N PHE A 62 -7.92 -1.10 -2.52
CA PHE A 62 -7.34 -1.93 -3.57
C PHE A 62 -8.29 -3.05 -3.99
N PHE A 63 -8.83 -3.81 -3.03
CA PHE A 63 -9.78 -4.89 -3.32
C PHE A 63 -11.01 -4.37 -4.06
N VAL A 64 -11.56 -3.24 -3.61
CA VAL A 64 -12.76 -2.62 -4.20
C VAL A 64 -12.47 -2.11 -5.61
N VAL A 65 -11.45 -1.27 -5.79
CA VAL A 65 -11.17 -0.62 -7.08
C VAL A 65 -10.71 -1.64 -8.11
N VAL A 66 -9.76 -2.51 -7.76
CA VAL A 66 -9.25 -3.51 -8.72
C VAL A 66 -10.33 -4.53 -9.05
N GLY A 67 -11.12 -4.99 -8.06
CA GLY A 67 -12.19 -5.93 -8.35
C GLY A 67 -13.33 -5.32 -9.18
N ALA A 68 -13.64 -4.03 -8.97
CA ALA A 68 -14.56 -3.30 -9.84
C ALA A 68 -14.03 -3.18 -11.28
N MET A 69 -12.74 -2.90 -11.46
CA MET A 69 -12.08 -2.89 -12.78
C MET A 69 -12.00 -4.28 -13.43
N GLU A 70 -12.11 -5.35 -12.64
CA GLU A 70 -12.20 -6.74 -13.12
C GLU A 70 -13.64 -7.14 -13.48
N GLY A 71 -14.62 -6.26 -13.27
CA GLY A 71 -16.03 -6.53 -13.56
C GLY A 71 -16.71 -7.45 -12.54
N LYS A 72 -16.13 -7.61 -11.34
CA LYS A 72 -16.70 -8.45 -10.28
C LYS A 72 -17.98 -7.84 -9.72
N SER A 73 -18.96 -8.69 -9.47
CA SER A 73 -20.16 -8.35 -8.72
C SER A 73 -19.83 -8.02 -7.26
N ARG A 74 -20.77 -7.37 -6.56
CA ARG A 74 -20.63 -7.04 -5.14
C ARG A 74 -20.44 -8.29 -4.28
N ALA A 75 -21.16 -9.37 -4.58
CA ALA A 75 -21.04 -10.63 -3.85
C ALA A 75 -19.64 -11.25 -4.00
N GLU A 76 -19.09 -11.27 -5.21
CA GLU A 76 -17.74 -11.80 -5.47
C GLU A 76 -16.65 -10.95 -4.81
N LEU A 77 -16.86 -9.62 -4.77
CA LEU A 77 -15.98 -8.69 -4.06
C LEU A 77 -15.98 -8.96 -2.55
N GLU A 78 -17.15 -9.08 -1.94
CA GLU A 78 -17.30 -9.35 -0.51
C GLU A 78 -16.68 -10.69 -0.11
N GLU A 79 -16.93 -11.74 -0.90
CA GLU A 79 -16.33 -13.05 -0.68
C GLU A 79 -14.80 -13.00 -0.80
N LYS A 80 -14.29 -12.32 -1.83
CA LYS A 80 -12.85 -12.13 -2.01
C LYS A 80 -12.23 -11.37 -0.83
N MET A 81 -12.88 -10.30 -0.35
CA MET A 81 -12.40 -9.55 0.81
C MET A 81 -12.41 -10.41 2.07
N ARG A 82 -13.50 -11.14 2.36
CA ARG A 82 -13.56 -12.04 3.53
C ARG A 82 -12.45 -13.08 3.52
N ARG A 83 -12.11 -13.62 2.36
CA ARG A 83 -11.07 -14.64 2.20
C ARG A 83 -9.65 -14.06 2.26
N ASP A 84 -9.38 -13.01 1.48
CA ASP A 84 -8.01 -12.58 1.18
C ASP A 84 -7.54 -11.38 2.02
N TYR A 85 -8.47 -10.58 2.57
CA TYR A 85 -8.12 -9.30 3.20
C TYR A 85 -7.21 -9.49 4.42
N LEU A 86 -7.58 -10.37 5.35
CA LEU A 86 -6.78 -10.61 6.56
C LEU A 86 -5.42 -11.24 6.25
N ALA A 87 -5.35 -12.14 5.26
CA ALA A 87 -4.09 -12.70 4.81
C ALA A 87 -3.18 -11.59 4.23
N THR A 88 -3.75 -10.69 3.42
CA THR A 88 -3.04 -9.55 2.84
C THR A 88 -2.55 -8.59 3.91
N MET A 89 -3.38 -8.28 4.92
CA MET A 89 -2.99 -7.44 6.07
C MET A 89 -1.83 -8.05 6.87
N LYS A 90 -1.84 -9.36 7.12
CA LYS A 90 -0.75 -10.04 7.84
C LYS A 90 0.58 -9.93 7.10
N VAL A 91 0.56 -10.12 5.78
CA VAL A 91 1.76 -9.94 4.93
C VAL A 91 2.18 -8.47 4.89
N ASN A 92 1.22 -7.53 4.88
CA ASN A 92 1.54 -6.11 4.94
C ASN A 92 2.29 -5.77 6.24
N TRP A 93 1.77 -6.22 7.39
CA TRP A 93 2.37 -5.99 8.70
C TRP A 93 3.71 -6.70 8.93
N SER A 94 4.11 -7.68 8.12
CA SER A 94 5.43 -8.29 8.27
C SER A 94 6.55 -7.49 7.59
N VAL A 95 6.21 -6.60 6.65
CA VAL A 95 7.19 -5.92 5.79
C VAL A 95 7.12 -4.40 5.93
N TRP A 96 5.91 -3.86 5.90
CA TRP A 96 5.69 -2.42 5.84
C TRP A 96 6.03 -1.65 7.12
N PRO A 97 5.93 -2.21 8.34
CA PRO A 97 6.27 -1.44 9.53
C PRO A 97 7.72 -0.94 9.55
N LEU A 98 8.67 -1.78 9.10
CA LEU A 98 10.07 -1.38 9.02
C LEU A 98 10.27 -0.27 7.97
N ILE A 99 9.63 -0.43 6.80
CA ILE A 99 9.70 0.54 5.70
C ILE A 99 9.09 1.89 6.12
N SER A 100 7.91 1.88 6.73
CA SER A 100 7.22 3.07 7.22
C SER A 100 8.01 3.75 8.35
N PHE A 101 8.64 2.98 9.24
CA PHE A 101 9.53 3.55 10.25
C PHE A 101 10.70 4.33 9.63
N ILE A 102 11.39 3.72 8.66
CA ILE A 102 12.50 4.37 7.95
C ILE A 102 12.00 5.65 7.26
N ASN A 103 10.83 5.57 6.61
CA ASN A 103 10.20 6.69 5.93
C ASN A 103 9.95 7.87 6.87
N PHE A 104 9.30 7.64 8.01
CA PHE A 104 8.96 8.71 8.95
C PHE A 104 10.15 9.22 9.76
N ARG A 105 11.22 8.43 9.90
CA ARG A 105 12.38 8.80 10.71
C ARG A 105 13.49 9.50 9.94
N PHE A 106 13.74 9.06 8.70
CA PHE A 106 14.93 9.46 7.94
C PHE A 106 14.60 10.17 6.62
N ILE A 107 13.41 9.95 6.05
CA ILE A 107 13.08 10.51 4.73
C ILE A 107 12.41 11.89 4.89
N PRO A 108 12.91 12.94 4.22
CA PRO A 108 12.27 14.25 4.19
C PRO A 108 10.82 14.16 3.69
N PRO A 109 9.87 14.94 4.24
CA PRO A 109 8.46 14.92 3.86
C PRO A 109 8.20 14.94 2.35
N ALA A 110 8.93 15.77 1.59
CA ALA A 110 8.79 15.90 0.14
C ALA A 110 9.17 14.62 -0.64
N GLN A 111 10.00 13.74 -0.08
CA GLN A 111 10.53 12.54 -0.75
C GLN A 111 9.86 11.24 -0.30
N ARG A 112 8.95 11.28 0.68
CA ARG A 112 8.35 10.08 1.26
C ARG A 112 7.55 9.24 0.27
N VAL A 113 6.78 9.90 -0.59
CA VAL A 113 6.01 9.23 -1.64
C VAL A 113 6.94 8.56 -2.65
N LEU A 114 8.04 9.24 -3.03
CA LEU A 114 9.04 8.68 -3.93
C LEU A 114 9.73 7.45 -3.31
N TYR A 115 10.16 7.55 -2.05
CA TYR A 115 10.75 6.43 -1.31
C TYR A 115 9.83 5.20 -1.29
N VAL A 116 8.56 5.38 -0.90
CA VAL A 116 7.57 4.29 -0.86
C VAL A 116 7.31 3.71 -2.24
N SER A 117 7.32 4.54 -3.28
CA SER A 117 7.15 4.08 -4.65
C SER A 117 8.31 3.19 -5.10
N CYS A 118 9.56 3.56 -4.79
CA CYS A 118 10.73 2.74 -5.08
C CYS A 118 10.68 1.38 -4.33
N VAL A 119 10.35 1.41 -3.04
CA VAL A 119 10.23 0.18 -2.24
C VAL A 119 9.09 -0.71 -2.74
N SER A 120 7.97 -0.10 -3.16
CA SER A 120 6.84 -0.82 -3.77
C SER A 120 7.25 -1.59 -5.03
N VAL A 121 8.10 -1.00 -5.89
CA VAL A 121 8.59 -1.70 -7.09
C VAL A 121 9.41 -2.93 -6.71
N LEU A 122 10.33 -2.79 -5.74
CA LEU A 122 11.14 -3.91 -5.24
C LEU A 122 10.27 -5.00 -4.61
N TRP A 123 9.26 -4.61 -3.83
CA TRP A 123 8.32 -5.53 -3.22
C TRP A 123 7.51 -6.31 -4.25
N ASN A 124 7.01 -5.64 -5.29
CA ASN A 124 6.29 -6.30 -6.37
C ASN A 124 7.20 -7.27 -7.15
N ALA A 125 8.45 -6.90 -7.40
CA ALA A 125 9.42 -7.79 -8.02
C ALA A 125 9.70 -9.04 -7.16
N TYR A 126 9.84 -8.86 -5.84
CA TYR A 126 10.01 -9.95 -4.89
C TYR A 126 8.80 -10.90 -4.89
N LEU A 127 7.59 -10.36 -4.78
CA LEU A 127 6.36 -11.16 -4.84
C LEU A 127 6.22 -11.93 -6.16
N SER A 128 6.60 -11.30 -7.28
CA SER A 128 6.63 -11.97 -8.58
C SER A 128 7.64 -13.12 -8.63
N TRP A 129 8.84 -12.96 -8.05
CA TRP A 129 9.84 -14.03 -7.99
C TRP A 129 9.38 -15.20 -7.11
N VAL A 130 8.83 -14.92 -5.92
CA VAL A 130 8.30 -15.96 -5.03
C VAL A 130 7.15 -16.73 -5.68
N ASN A 131 6.22 -16.06 -6.35
CA ASN A 131 5.11 -16.72 -7.03
C ASN A 131 5.50 -17.46 -8.32
N ALA A 132 6.68 -17.18 -8.88
CA ALA A 132 7.17 -17.83 -10.10
C ALA A 132 7.92 -19.14 -9.82
N ARG A 133 8.14 -19.47 -8.53
CA ARG A 133 8.82 -20.67 -8.07
C ARG A 133 7.85 -21.61 -7.38
#